data_AF-A0A8I0MK22-F1
#
_entry.id   AF-A0A8I0MK22-F1
#
_cell.length_a   1.000
_cell.length_b   1.000
_cell.length_c   1.000
_cell.angle_alpha   90.00
_cell.angle_beta   90.00
_cell.angle_gamma   90.00
#
_symmetry.space_group_name_H-M   'P 1'
#
loop_
_entity.id
_entity.type
_entity.pdbx_description
1 polymer ?
#
loop_
_entity_poly.entity_id
_entity_poly.type
_entity_poly.pdbx_seq_one_letter_code
_entity_poly.pdbx_strand_id
1 'polypeptide(L)'
;MAIFNGRLIMVIPSLVVSILHLQGICSIKNTWSFTMKFKNALLPATIAALLFSTNALASTGVINFTGNVIASPCDVDITLTTPAESFTSTNGFLTAQLTLPDVTPASFPATGSYAGRTPFSIALTNCLAGAVSPTTVYTRFTSGLTASGDPSVLRNTDSSGATDVGIAILQSNGTAQIDINSDHQSSGAYDPGQRLPDSSGSAGDVTLNYVAAYKSLAASVGTGVVAAQTSFEIAYH
;
A
#
# COMPACT_ATOMS: atom_id res chain seq x y z
N MET A 1 23.05 4.62 -13.29
CA MET A 1 24.18 4.31 -12.40
C MET A 1 23.63 4.20 -11.00
N ALA A 2 23.56 3.00 -10.44
CA ALA A 2 22.96 2.74 -9.13
C ALA A 2 23.92 1.88 -8.29
N ILE A 3 24.10 2.26 -7.03
CA ILE A 3 25.01 1.61 -6.08
C ILE A 3 24.18 0.70 -5.18
N PHE A 4 24.47 -0.59 -5.18
CA PHE A 4 23.95 -1.54 -4.18
C PHE A 4 25.14 -2.35 -3.65
N ASN A 5 25.35 -2.32 -2.32
CA ASN A 5 26.40 -3.06 -1.60
C ASN A 5 27.83 -2.94 -2.18
N GLY A 6 28.29 -1.70 -2.38
CA GLY A 6 29.73 -1.41 -2.43
C GLY A 6 30.51 -1.93 -3.63
N ARG A 7 29.86 -2.38 -4.71
CA ARG A 7 30.54 -2.70 -5.98
C ARG A 7 29.92 -1.96 -7.16
N LEU A 8 30.77 -1.25 -7.89
CA LEU A 8 30.44 -0.53 -9.11
C LEU A 8 30.29 -1.54 -10.26
N ILE A 9 29.11 -1.62 -10.89
CA ILE A 9 28.88 -2.46 -12.06
C ILE A 9 28.66 -1.54 -13.27
N MET A 10 29.63 -1.54 -14.18
CA MET A 10 29.58 -0.83 -15.46
C MET A 10 29.07 -1.79 -16.53
N VAL A 11 27.97 -1.44 -17.18
CA VAL A 11 27.44 -2.17 -18.33
C VAL A 11 28.13 -1.62 -19.59
N ILE A 12 28.96 -2.43 -20.25
CA ILE A 12 29.45 -2.16 -21.60
C ILE A 12 29.25 -3.42 -22.45
N PRO A 13 28.71 -3.30 -23.68
CA PRO A 13 28.50 -4.43 -24.56
C PRO A 13 29.75 -4.76 -25.39
N SER A 14 29.92 -6.06 -25.63
CA SER A 14 30.51 -6.69 -26.82
C SER A 14 32.02 -6.56 -27.12
N LEU A 15 32.61 -7.76 -27.23
CA LEU A 15 33.52 -8.25 -28.28
C LEU A 15 35.07 -8.09 -28.12
N VAL A 16 35.72 -9.18 -28.54
CA VAL A 16 37.09 -9.36 -29.08
C VAL A 16 38.21 -9.87 -28.15
N VAL A 17 38.52 -11.14 -28.40
CA VAL A 17 39.83 -11.85 -28.40
C VAL A 17 41.08 -10.97 -28.25
N SER A 18 41.96 -11.30 -27.29
CA SER A 18 43.37 -11.61 -27.57
C SER A 18 44.16 -11.99 -26.31
N ILE A 19 45.11 -12.87 -26.58
CA ILE A 19 46.06 -13.53 -25.68
C ILE A 19 47.05 -12.49 -25.11
N LEU A 20 47.59 -12.79 -23.91
CA LEU A 20 49.02 -12.72 -23.51
C LEU A 20 49.29 -11.96 -22.19
N HIS A 21 50.14 -12.61 -21.38
CA HIS A 21 51.00 -12.09 -20.31
C HIS A 21 50.44 -11.74 -18.91
N LEU A 22 50.70 -12.69 -18.00
CA LEU A 22 51.68 -12.57 -16.90
C LEU A 22 51.27 -11.93 -15.56
N GLN A 23 51.78 -12.59 -14.51
CA GLN A 23 52.05 -12.15 -13.14
C GLN A 23 50.88 -12.15 -12.13
N GLY A 24 51.19 -12.62 -10.93
CA GLY A 24 50.54 -12.06 -9.73
C GLY A 24 50.08 -13.02 -8.64
N ILE A 25 50.98 -13.87 -8.15
CA ILE A 25 51.23 -14.19 -6.72
C ILE A 25 50.07 -13.88 -5.75
N CYS A 26 49.54 -14.92 -5.10
CA CYS A 26 49.12 -14.79 -3.70
C CYS A 26 49.58 -16.02 -2.91
N SER A 27 50.63 -15.80 -2.13
CA SER A 27 51.22 -16.76 -1.19
C SER A 27 50.40 -16.73 0.11
N ILE A 28 49.91 -17.89 0.55
CA ILE A 28 49.45 -18.08 1.93
C ILE A 28 50.30 -19.19 2.54
N LYS A 29 51.24 -18.78 3.38
CA LYS A 29 52.02 -19.64 4.26
C LYS A 29 51.09 -20.21 5.33
N ASN A 30 51.07 -21.52 5.52
CA ASN A 30 50.87 -22.07 6.86
C ASN A 30 51.64 -23.40 7.01
N THR A 31 52.78 -23.30 7.70
CA THR A 31 53.68 -24.39 8.05
C THR A 31 53.18 -25.11 9.28
N TRP A 32 52.93 -26.41 9.16
CA TRP A 32 52.74 -27.33 10.30
C TRP A 32 54.09 -27.94 10.67
N SER A 33 54.42 -27.99 11.96
CA SER A 33 55.61 -28.69 12.45
C SER A 33 55.25 -29.60 13.61
N PHE A 34 55.20 -30.91 13.35
CA PHE A 34 55.17 -31.96 14.35
C PHE A 34 56.32 -32.92 14.02
N THR A 35 57.36 -32.96 14.86
CA THR A 35 58.54 -33.81 14.68
C THR A 35 58.35 -35.10 15.46
N MET A 36 58.43 -36.26 14.79
CA MET A 36 58.75 -37.55 15.42
C MET A 36 59.99 -38.16 14.77
N LYS A 37 60.88 -38.66 15.63
CA LYS A 37 62.19 -39.27 15.32
C LYS A 37 61.98 -40.73 14.94
N PHE A 38 62.52 -41.20 13.82
CA PHE A 38 62.66 -42.63 13.53
C PHE A 38 64.07 -42.95 12.98
N LYS A 39 64.66 -43.99 13.56
CA LYS A 39 66.05 -44.45 13.39
C LYS A 39 66.17 -45.41 12.19
N ASN A 40 67.26 -45.26 11.46
CA ASN A 40 68.03 -46.19 10.62
C ASN A 40 67.36 -47.45 10.04
N ALA A 41 67.29 -47.55 8.70
CA ALA A 41 67.80 -48.68 7.91
C ALA A 41 67.70 -48.39 6.40
N LEU A 42 68.71 -48.83 5.63
CA LEU A 42 68.91 -48.61 4.20
C LEU A 42 68.06 -49.53 3.29
N LEU A 43 67.91 -49.07 2.04
CA LEU A 43 67.60 -49.73 0.75
C LEU A 43 66.17 -49.59 0.16
N PRO A 44 66.06 -49.26 -1.15
CA PRO A 44 64.86 -48.68 -1.75
C PRO A 44 63.95 -49.77 -2.36
N ALA A 45 62.73 -49.91 -1.83
CA ALA A 45 61.66 -50.65 -2.49
C ALA A 45 60.62 -49.66 -2.99
N THR A 46 60.59 -49.46 -4.32
CA THR A 46 59.60 -48.68 -5.06
C THR A 46 58.22 -49.32 -4.94
N ILE A 47 57.37 -48.82 -4.03
CA ILE A 47 55.93 -49.12 -3.98
C ILE A 47 55.17 -47.85 -3.54
N ALA A 48 54.08 -47.56 -4.28
CA ALA A 48 53.04 -46.56 -4.04
C ALA A 48 53.45 -45.09 -4.29
N ALA A 49 52.62 -44.24 -4.90
CA ALA A 49 51.17 -44.22 -4.86
C ALA A 49 50.57 -43.70 -6.18
N LEU A 50 49.48 -44.33 -6.60
CA LEU A 50 48.55 -43.77 -7.58
C LEU A 50 47.98 -42.47 -7.00
N LEU A 51 48.44 -41.34 -7.52
CA LEU A 51 47.85 -40.03 -7.25
C LEU A 51 46.52 -39.95 -8.01
N PHE A 52 45.47 -40.56 -7.47
CA PHE A 52 44.10 -40.20 -7.85
C PHE A 52 43.79 -38.88 -7.13
N SER A 53 44.17 -37.76 -7.77
CA SER A 53 43.60 -36.46 -7.45
C SER A 53 42.10 -36.56 -7.73
N THR A 54 41.29 -36.65 -6.69
CA THR A 54 39.84 -36.53 -6.78
C THR A 54 39.53 -35.22 -7.51
N ASN A 55 38.95 -35.31 -8.71
CA ASN A 55 38.35 -34.15 -9.36
C ASN A 55 37.33 -33.59 -8.35
N ALA A 56 37.60 -32.41 -7.80
CA ALA A 56 36.59 -31.68 -7.06
C ALA A 56 35.52 -31.29 -8.08
N LEU A 57 34.50 -32.14 -8.22
CA LEU A 57 33.30 -31.81 -8.95
C LEU A 57 32.61 -30.71 -8.14
N ALA A 58 32.88 -29.45 -8.46
CA ALA A 58 32.03 -28.36 -8.01
C ALA A 58 30.65 -28.64 -8.60
N SER A 59 29.73 -29.12 -7.77
CA SER A 59 28.34 -29.31 -8.16
C SER A 59 27.74 -27.91 -8.35
N THR A 60 27.62 -27.50 -9.61
CA THR A 60 26.94 -26.27 -9.97
C THR A 60 25.44 -26.57 -10.04
N GLY A 61 24.70 -26.09 -9.05
CA GLY A 61 23.24 -26.09 -9.07
C GLY A 61 22.69 -24.80 -9.70
N VAL A 62 21.46 -24.86 -10.20
CA VAL A 62 20.69 -23.69 -10.64
C VAL A 62 19.69 -23.34 -9.54
N ILE A 63 19.71 -22.10 -9.06
CA ILE A 63 18.66 -21.57 -8.18
C ILE A 63 17.65 -20.84 -9.08
N ASN A 64 16.46 -21.41 -9.21
CA ASN A 64 15.36 -20.78 -9.94
C ASN A 64 14.62 -19.82 -9.00
N PHE A 65 14.72 -18.53 -9.26
CA PHE A 65 13.91 -17.52 -8.61
C PHE A 65 12.67 -17.26 -9.46
N THR A 66 11.51 -17.61 -8.93
CA THR A 66 10.22 -17.19 -9.50
C THR A 66 9.63 -16.15 -8.56
N GLY A 67 9.17 -15.05 -9.13
CA GLY A 67 8.58 -13.94 -8.39
C GLY A 67 7.55 -13.26 -9.27
N ASN A 68 6.38 -12.96 -8.69
CA ASN A 68 5.33 -12.21 -9.35
C ASN A 68 5.31 -10.80 -8.75
N VAL A 69 5.32 -9.77 -9.60
CA VAL A 69 5.19 -8.37 -9.18
C VAL A 69 3.78 -7.93 -9.55
N ILE A 70 2.90 -7.85 -8.56
CA ILE A 70 1.54 -7.33 -8.75
C ILE A 70 1.52 -5.81 -8.56
N ALA A 71 0.77 -5.13 -9.43
CA ALA A 71 0.55 -3.70 -9.37
C ALA A 71 -0.69 -3.45 -8.50
N SER A 72 -0.51 -2.80 -7.35
CA SER A 72 -1.54 -2.52 -6.33
C SER A 72 -1.95 -3.72 -5.47
N PRO A 73 -2.08 -3.53 -4.13
CA PRO A 73 -2.54 -4.58 -3.23
C PRO A 73 -4.02 -4.95 -3.43
N CYS A 74 -4.84 -4.14 -4.11
CA CYS A 74 -6.21 -4.48 -4.49
C CYS A 74 -6.44 -4.22 -5.99
N ASP A 75 -7.29 -5.05 -6.60
CA ASP A 75 -7.90 -4.73 -7.90
C ASP A 75 -9.07 -3.77 -7.63
N VAL A 76 -9.08 -2.63 -8.30
CA VAL A 76 -9.98 -1.52 -7.96
C VAL A 76 -11.30 -1.70 -8.73
N ASP A 77 -11.96 -2.85 -8.54
CA ASP A 77 -13.39 -2.98 -8.82
C ASP A 77 -14.14 -2.39 -7.64
N ILE A 78 -14.28 -1.07 -7.69
CA ILE A 78 -15.06 -0.38 -6.68
C ILE A 78 -16.53 -0.73 -6.89
N THR A 79 -17.26 -1.05 -5.83
CA THR A 79 -18.74 -1.12 -5.88
C THR A 79 -19.32 -0.40 -4.68
N LEU A 80 -20.38 0.39 -4.92
CA LEU A 80 -21.11 1.10 -3.88
C LEU A 80 -22.40 0.34 -3.53
N THR A 81 -22.55 -0.06 -2.26
CA THR A 81 -23.52 -1.10 -1.89
C THR A 81 -24.77 -0.63 -1.16
N THR A 82 -24.99 0.68 -0.97
CA THR A 82 -26.20 1.21 -0.29
C THR A 82 -26.58 2.61 -0.78
N PRO A 83 -27.86 2.99 -0.65
CA PRO A 83 -28.75 3.33 -1.77
C PRO A 83 -28.12 4.37 -2.71
N ALA A 84 -27.11 3.96 -3.46
CA ALA A 84 -26.57 4.75 -4.54
C ALA A 84 -27.58 4.58 -5.67
N GLU A 85 -28.32 5.64 -5.97
CA GLU A 85 -29.32 5.67 -7.04
C GLU A 85 -28.68 5.33 -8.38
N SER A 86 -27.39 5.66 -8.53
CA SER A 86 -26.58 5.35 -9.69
C SER A 86 -25.10 5.24 -9.32
N PHE A 87 -24.42 4.33 -10.01
CA PHE A 87 -23.01 4.07 -9.89
C PHE A 87 -22.43 3.72 -11.26
N THR A 88 -21.29 4.31 -11.61
CA THR A 88 -20.52 3.91 -12.80
C THR A 88 -19.05 3.75 -12.41
N SER A 89 -18.47 2.60 -12.75
CA SER A 89 -17.03 2.38 -12.73
C SER A 89 -16.55 2.22 -14.17
N THR A 90 -15.66 3.09 -14.63
CA THR A 90 -15.07 3.00 -15.97
C THR A 90 -13.56 3.21 -15.86
N ASN A 91 -12.77 2.19 -16.21
CA ASN A 91 -11.30 2.24 -16.15
C ASN A 91 -10.75 2.67 -14.76
N GLY A 92 -11.36 2.20 -13.67
CA GLY A 92 -10.96 2.58 -12.30
C GLY A 92 -11.43 3.97 -11.86
N PHE A 93 -12.21 4.69 -12.67
CA PHE A 93 -12.86 5.93 -12.28
C PHE A 93 -14.28 5.67 -11.80
N LEU A 94 -14.57 6.12 -10.58
CA LEU A 94 -15.85 5.96 -9.93
C LEU A 94 -16.68 7.22 -9.94
N THR A 95 -17.93 7.11 -10.36
CA THR A 95 -18.95 8.12 -10.07
C THR A 95 -20.13 7.46 -9.38
N ALA A 96 -20.63 8.11 -8.34
CA ALA A 96 -21.82 7.65 -7.66
C ALA A 96 -22.62 8.82 -7.13
N GLN A 97 -23.93 8.61 -7.07
CA GLN A 97 -24.87 9.57 -6.53
C GLN A 97 -25.55 8.97 -5.31
N LEU A 98 -25.39 9.64 -4.16
CA LEU A 98 -26.04 9.29 -2.92
C LEU A 98 -27.11 10.33 -2.59
N THR A 99 -28.36 9.89 -2.53
CA THR A 99 -29.48 10.74 -2.10
C THR A 99 -29.67 10.58 -0.59
N LEU A 100 -29.55 11.68 0.15
CA LEU A 100 -29.86 11.70 1.59
C LEU A 100 -31.36 11.93 1.79
N PRO A 101 -31.96 11.41 2.89
CA PRO A 101 -33.38 11.59 3.17
C PRO A 101 -33.70 13.05 3.51
N ASP A 102 -34.93 13.47 3.23
CA ASP A 102 -35.41 14.81 3.61
C ASP A 102 -35.37 15.00 5.13
N VAL A 103 -34.82 16.13 5.57
CA VAL A 103 -34.73 16.54 6.97
C VAL A 103 -35.30 17.94 7.16
N THR A 104 -35.81 18.22 8.36
CA THR A 104 -36.32 19.54 8.71
C THR A 104 -35.31 20.30 9.58
N PRO A 105 -35.36 21.64 9.66
CA PRO A 105 -34.50 22.42 10.56
C PRO A 105 -34.57 21.98 12.03
N ALA A 106 -35.72 21.45 12.48
CA ALA A 106 -35.89 20.90 13.82
C ALA A 106 -35.01 19.67 14.11
N SER A 107 -34.45 19.04 13.07
CA SER A 107 -33.51 17.91 13.20
C SER A 107 -32.12 18.35 13.64
N PHE A 108 -31.87 19.66 13.72
CA PHE A 108 -30.59 20.26 14.12
C PHE A 108 -30.77 21.04 15.44
N PRO A 109 -30.74 20.36 16.61
CA PRO A 109 -30.98 21.02 17.90
C PRO A 109 -29.88 22.01 18.31
N ALA A 110 -28.68 21.90 17.74
CA ALA A 110 -27.55 22.78 17.98
C ALA A 110 -26.62 22.85 16.76
N THR A 111 -25.71 23.83 16.71
CA THR A 111 -24.61 23.86 15.75
C THR A 111 -23.77 22.58 15.83
N GLY A 112 -23.40 22.02 14.68
CA GLY A 112 -22.64 20.77 14.59
C GLY A 112 -23.49 19.49 14.74
N SER A 113 -24.82 19.62 14.83
CA SER A 113 -25.71 18.47 14.87
C SER A 113 -25.76 17.74 13.53
N TYR A 114 -25.94 16.43 13.58
CA TYR A 114 -26.05 15.59 12.39
C TYR A 114 -27.46 15.05 12.19
N ALA A 115 -27.96 15.12 10.95
CA ALA A 115 -29.25 14.57 10.54
C ALA A 115 -29.16 13.79 9.23
N GLY A 116 -30.16 12.98 8.92
CA GLY A 116 -30.26 12.26 7.64
C GLY A 116 -29.09 11.32 7.37
N ARG A 117 -28.71 10.52 8.38
CA ARG A 117 -27.61 9.55 8.27
C ARG A 117 -27.93 8.51 7.20
N THR A 118 -27.13 8.48 6.14
CA THR A 118 -27.23 7.53 5.04
C THR A 118 -25.93 6.72 4.96
N PRO A 119 -25.96 5.42 5.28
CA PRO A 119 -24.78 4.57 5.12
C PRO A 119 -24.43 4.43 3.64
N PHE A 120 -23.13 4.39 3.34
CA PHE A 120 -22.55 4.04 2.05
C PHE A 120 -21.25 3.25 2.24
N SER A 121 -20.94 2.37 1.29
CA SER A 121 -19.79 1.47 1.39
C SER A 121 -19.00 1.47 0.09
N ILE A 122 -17.67 1.51 0.19
CA ILE A 122 -16.75 1.38 -0.94
C ILE A 122 -16.15 -0.02 -0.83
N ALA A 123 -16.61 -0.95 -1.66
CA ALA A 123 -16.01 -2.28 -1.73
C ALA A 123 -14.83 -2.29 -2.69
N LEU A 124 -13.79 -3.04 -2.35
CA LEU A 124 -12.57 -3.30 -3.12
C LEU A 124 -12.44 -4.82 -3.24
N THR A 125 -12.05 -5.31 -4.40
CA THR A 125 -11.93 -6.76 -4.63
C THR A 125 -10.47 -7.17 -4.77
N ASN A 126 -10.22 -8.47 -4.63
CA ASN A 126 -8.90 -9.05 -4.88
C ASN A 126 -7.77 -8.34 -4.11
N CYS A 127 -8.04 -8.00 -2.84
CA CYS A 127 -7.10 -7.33 -1.96
C CYS A 127 -6.16 -8.32 -1.26
N LEU A 128 -4.88 -7.98 -1.16
CA LEU A 128 -3.84 -8.74 -0.48
C LEU A 128 -2.81 -7.78 0.10
N ALA A 129 -2.47 -7.94 1.37
CA ALA A 129 -1.44 -7.14 2.03
C ALA A 129 -0.07 -7.40 1.39
N GLY A 130 0.80 -6.39 1.40
CA GLY A 130 2.22 -6.60 1.15
C GLY A 130 2.86 -7.40 2.29
N ALA A 131 3.95 -8.12 2.01
CA ALA A 131 4.65 -8.93 3.01
C ALA A 131 5.19 -8.12 4.21
N VAL A 132 5.35 -6.81 4.05
CA VAL A 132 5.80 -5.88 5.11
C VAL A 132 4.91 -4.65 5.16
N SER A 133 4.59 -4.07 4.00
CA SER A 133 3.62 -2.99 3.82
C SER A 133 3.18 -2.93 2.34
N PRO A 134 2.02 -2.33 2.02
CA PRO A 134 1.01 -1.82 2.95
C PRO A 134 0.15 -2.94 3.58
N THR A 135 -0.37 -2.68 4.78
CA THR A 135 -1.22 -3.63 5.54
C THR A 135 -2.63 -3.12 5.78
N THR A 136 -2.86 -1.82 5.55
CA THR A 136 -4.15 -1.16 5.71
C THR A 136 -4.51 -0.42 4.43
N VAL A 137 -5.80 -0.44 4.10
CA VAL A 137 -6.39 0.37 3.02
C VAL A 137 -7.41 1.33 3.62
N TYR A 138 -7.43 2.57 3.14
CA TYR A 138 -8.34 3.61 3.63
C TYR A 138 -8.76 4.53 2.49
N THR A 139 -9.84 5.28 2.67
CA THR A 139 -10.26 6.30 1.72
C THR A 139 -9.79 7.68 2.16
N ARG A 140 -9.08 8.37 1.28
CA ARG A 140 -8.76 9.79 1.42
C ARG A 140 -9.74 10.60 0.59
N PHE A 141 -10.44 11.55 1.19
CA PHE A 141 -11.20 12.54 0.44
C PHE A 141 -10.25 13.69 0.06
N THR A 142 -10.24 14.12 -1.20
CA THR A 142 -9.17 15.02 -1.71
C THR A 142 -9.66 16.28 -2.42
N SER A 143 -10.89 16.32 -2.94
CA SER A 143 -11.35 17.48 -3.73
C SER A 143 -12.81 17.88 -3.44
N GLY A 144 -13.09 18.24 -2.19
CA GLY A 144 -14.36 18.84 -1.80
C GLY A 144 -14.27 20.36 -1.68
N LEU A 145 -15.33 21.07 -2.09
CA LEU A 145 -15.50 22.46 -1.65
C LEU A 145 -15.84 22.46 -0.16
N THR A 146 -15.08 23.17 0.64
CA THR A 146 -15.25 23.17 2.10
C THR A 146 -16.25 24.22 2.55
N ALA A 147 -17.01 23.90 3.60
CA ALA A 147 -17.99 24.81 4.18
C ALA A 147 -17.31 26.01 4.86
N SER A 148 -17.93 27.18 4.76
CA SER A 148 -17.44 28.37 5.47
C SER A 148 -17.57 28.15 6.98
N GLY A 149 -16.50 28.39 7.73
CA GLY A 149 -16.47 28.20 9.19
C GLY A 149 -16.21 26.76 9.64
N ASP A 150 -16.26 25.77 8.74
CA ASP A 150 -15.88 24.39 9.04
C ASP A 150 -15.21 23.74 7.81
N PRO A 151 -13.86 23.73 7.74
CA PRO A 151 -13.16 23.19 6.58
C PRO A 151 -13.34 21.67 6.44
N SER A 152 -13.75 20.98 7.51
CA SER A 152 -13.85 19.52 7.55
C SER A 152 -15.12 18.96 6.90
N VAL A 153 -16.00 19.84 6.41
CA VAL A 153 -17.35 19.51 5.93
C VAL A 153 -17.51 20.00 4.50
N LEU A 154 -18.23 19.24 3.68
CA LEU A 154 -18.53 19.64 2.31
C LEU A 154 -19.57 20.76 2.28
N ARG A 155 -19.28 21.80 1.51
CA ARG A 155 -20.14 22.95 1.29
C ARG A 155 -21.36 22.57 0.46
N ASN A 156 -22.52 23.13 0.81
CA ASN A 156 -23.65 23.17 -0.12
C ASN A 156 -23.29 24.04 -1.34
N THR A 157 -23.28 23.44 -2.53
CA THR A 157 -22.98 24.12 -3.79
C THR A 157 -24.22 24.65 -4.51
N ASP A 158 -25.43 24.35 -4.01
CA ASP A 158 -26.66 24.92 -4.56
C ASP A 158 -26.81 26.38 -4.11
N SER A 159 -26.73 27.33 -5.05
CA SER A 159 -26.80 28.76 -4.74
C SER A 159 -28.17 29.25 -4.28
N SER A 160 -29.22 28.45 -4.51
CA SER A 160 -30.59 28.67 -4.03
C SER A 160 -30.99 27.70 -2.91
N GLY A 161 -30.02 26.91 -2.44
CA GLY A 161 -30.22 25.82 -1.51
C GLY A 161 -30.33 26.24 -0.05
N ALA A 162 -30.34 25.22 0.82
CA ALA A 162 -30.32 25.43 2.26
C ALA A 162 -29.04 26.15 2.71
N THR A 163 -29.18 27.13 3.61
CA THR A 163 -28.07 27.85 4.23
C THR A 163 -27.63 27.19 5.52
N ASP A 164 -26.37 27.43 5.92
CA ASP A 164 -25.82 27.00 7.20
C ASP A 164 -25.90 25.48 7.43
N VAL A 165 -25.84 24.71 6.35
CA VAL A 165 -25.76 23.25 6.35
C VAL A 165 -24.75 22.77 5.32
N GLY A 166 -24.03 21.72 5.66
CA GLY A 166 -23.12 21.01 4.76
C GLY A 166 -23.30 19.51 4.84
N ILE A 167 -22.52 18.78 4.06
CA ILE A 167 -22.47 17.31 4.09
C ILE A 167 -21.20 16.86 4.81
N ALA A 168 -21.37 16.13 5.91
CA ALA A 168 -20.30 15.49 6.65
C ALA A 168 -20.22 14.01 6.26
N ILE A 169 -19.00 13.49 6.21
CA ILE A 169 -18.74 12.06 6.08
C ILE A 169 -18.32 11.55 7.45
N LEU A 170 -19.01 10.54 7.93
CA LEU A 170 -18.77 9.90 9.22
C LEU A 170 -18.17 8.51 8.99
N GLN A 171 -17.41 8.06 9.98
CA GLN A 171 -16.96 6.67 10.08
C GLN A 171 -18.15 5.71 10.16
N SER A 172 -17.90 4.42 9.99
CA SER A 172 -18.93 3.36 10.01
C SER A 172 -19.83 3.37 11.26
N ASN A 173 -19.36 3.89 12.39
CA ASN A 173 -20.13 4.03 13.62
C ASN A 173 -21.18 5.17 13.58
N GLY A 174 -21.15 6.04 12.56
CA GLY A 174 -22.07 7.16 12.39
C GLY A 174 -21.96 8.26 13.45
N THR A 175 -20.85 8.31 14.21
CA THR A 175 -20.62 9.28 15.30
C THR A 175 -19.35 10.10 15.10
N ALA A 176 -18.26 9.48 14.66
CA ALA A 176 -17.00 10.16 14.41
C ALA A 176 -16.96 10.72 12.98
N GLN A 177 -16.71 12.02 12.83
CA GLN A 177 -16.56 12.64 11.52
C GLN A 177 -15.17 12.41 10.96
N ILE A 178 -15.08 12.14 9.66
CA ILE A 178 -13.87 12.17 8.86
C ILE A 178 -13.73 13.59 8.29
N ASP A 179 -12.59 14.22 8.52
CA ASP A 179 -12.24 15.49 7.88
C ASP A 179 -11.86 15.23 6.42
N ILE A 180 -12.59 15.89 5.52
CA ILE A 180 -12.43 15.75 4.07
C ILE A 180 -11.08 16.26 3.52
N ASN A 181 -10.24 16.87 4.35
CA ASN A 181 -8.88 17.31 3.99
C ASN A 181 -7.78 16.54 4.71
N SER A 182 -8.14 15.64 5.62
CA SER A 182 -7.18 14.89 6.43
C SER A 182 -6.87 13.51 5.81
N ASP A 183 -5.67 13.02 6.08
CA ASP A 183 -5.20 11.67 5.78
C ASP A 183 -4.63 10.99 7.04
N HIS A 184 -4.15 9.76 6.91
CA HIS A 184 -3.56 9.00 8.03
C HIS A 184 -2.35 9.69 8.69
N GLN A 185 -1.70 10.63 8.02
CA GLN A 185 -0.56 11.38 8.57
C GLN A 185 -0.98 12.72 9.20
N SER A 186 -2.23 13.11 9.01
CA SER A 186 -2.78 14.38 9.46
C SER A 186 -3.15 14.32 10.95
N SER A 187 -3.05 15.47 11.63
CA SER A 187 -3.51 15.60 13.02
C SER A 187 -5.04 15.69 13.16
N GLY A 188 -5.76 15.81 12.04
CA GLY A 188 -7.22 15.84 12.01
C GLY A 188 -7.84 14.44 12.07
N ALA A 189 -9.16 14.37 12.22
CA ALA A 189 -9.87 13.10 12.22
C ALA A 189 -9.87 12.49 10.81
N TYR A 190 -9.26 11.32 10.64
CA TYR A 190 -9.12 10.65 9.35
C TYR A 190 -9.87 9.31 9.32
N ASP A 191 -9.92 8.67 8.15
CA ASP A 191 -10.44 7.32 8.01
C ASP A 191 -9.42 6.29 8.54
N PRO A 192 -9.72 5.54 9.62
CA PRO A 192 -8.81 4.52 10.16
C PRO A 192 -8.54 3.39 9.16
N GLY A 193 -9.37 3.25 8.13
CA GLY A 193 -9.23 2.22 7.11
C GLY A 193 -9.63 0.83 7.59
N GLN A 194 -9.33 -0.18 6.78
CA GLN A 194 -9.54 -1.59 7.04
C GLN A 194 -8.26 -2.37 6.76
N ARG A 195 -8.03 -3.42 7.55
CA ARG A 195 -6.87 -4.29 7.36
C ARG A 195 -7.02 -5.12 6.09
N LEU A 196 -5.96 -5.19 5.31
CA LEU A 196 -5.90 -6.04 4.13
C LEU A 196 -5.79 -7.53 4.53
N PRO A 197 -6.30 -8.47 3.70
CA PRO A 197 -6.04 -9.89 3.84
C PRO A 197 -4.53 -10.19 3.89
N ASP A 198 -4.11 -11.18 4.68
CA ASP A 198 -2.68 -11.44 4.89
C ASP A 198 -1.95 -11.84 3.60
N SER A 199 -0.72 -11.35 3.43
CA SER A 199 0.15 -11.64 2.28
C SER A 199 0.42 -13.13 2.01
N SER A 200 0.31 -13.98 3.03
CA SER A 200 0.48 -15.43 2.93
C SER A 200 -0.82 -16.18 2.59
N GLY A 201 -1.96 -15.47 2.58
CA GLY A 201 -3.28 -16.00 2.28
C GLY A 201 -3.68 -15.81 0.82
N SER A 202 -4.96 -16.08 0.55
CA SER A 202 -5.58 -15.73 -0.73
C SER A 202 -6.03 -14.27 -0.73
N ALA A 203 -5.99 -13.64 -1.90
CA ALA A 203 -6.61 -12.34 -2.07
C ALA A 203 -8.10 -12.43 -1.72
N GLY A 204 -8.63 -11.37 -1.11
CA GLY A 204 -10.00 -11.31 -0.65
C GLY A 204 -10.57 -9.91 -0.75
N ASP A 205 -11.88 -9.80 -0.60
CA ASP A 205 -12.56 -8.52 -0.75
C ASP A 205 -12.52 -7.72 0.55
N VAL A 206 -12.41 -6.40 0.44
CA VAL A 206 -12.41 -5.45 1.57
C VAL A 206 -13.51 -4.42 1.36
N THR A 207 -14.33 -4.17 2.37
CA THR A 207 -15.38 -3.16 2.29
C THR A 207 -15.13 -2.05 3.30
N LEU A 208 -14.94 -0.83 2.80
CA LEU A 208 -14.83 0.38 3.59
C LEU A 208 -16.24 0.95 3.82
N ASN A 209 -16.64 1.15 5.08
CA ASN A 209 -18.01 1.54 5.43
C ASN A 209 -18.03 2.96 6.01
N TYR A 210 -18.97 3.77 5.54
CA TYR A 210 -19.12 5.18 5.89
C TYR A 210 -20.59 5.55 6.07
N VAL A 211 -20.82 6.73 6.63
CA VAL A 211 -22.15 7.33 6.75
C VAL A 211 -22.09 8.78 6.31
N ALA A 212 -22.84 9.15 5.28
CA ALA A 212 -23.05 10.55 4.92
C ALA A 212 -24.16 11.14 5.81
N ALA A 213 -24.01 12.38 6.25
CA ALA A 213 -25.04 13.07 7.03
C ALA A 213 -25.01 14.58 6.75
N TYR A 214 -26.16 15.23 6.89
CA TYR A 214 -26.19 16.68 6.99
C TYR A 214 -25.56 17.12 8.30
N LYS A 215 -24.79 18.21 8.28
CA LYS A 215 -24.26 18.87 9.49
C LYS A 215 -24.66 20.33 9.51
N SER A 216 -25.22 20.79 10.64
CA SER A 216 -25.50 22.21 10.84
C SER A 216 -24.20 23.00 11.09
N LEU A 217 -24.07 24.13 10.39
CA LEU A 217 -22.95 25.07 10.51
C LEU A 217 -23.30 26.24 11.44
N ALA A 218 -24.58 26.47 11.67
CA ALA A 218 -25.11 27.46 12.62
C ALA A 218 -26.24 26.87 13.48
N ALA A 219 -26.71 27.66 14.45
CA ALA A 219 -27.80 27.28 15.34
C ALA A 219 -29.15 27.18 14.62
N SER A 220 -29.31 27.91 13.52
CA SER A 220 -30.48 27.86 12.65
C SER A 220 -30.03 27.44 11.26
N VAL A 221 -30.69 26.43 10.69
CA VAL A 221 -30.43 25.92 9.34
C VAL A 221 -31.54 26.42 8.41
N GLY A 222 -31.16 26.95 7.25
CA GLY A 222 -32.11 27.35 6.20
C GLY A 222 -32.72 26.15 5.50
N THR A 223 -33.89 26.31 4.90
CA THR A 223 -34.53 25.26 4.08
C THR A 223 -34.12 25.40 2.62
N GLY A 224 -33.94 24.28 1.93
CA GLY A 224 -33.64 24.24 0.51
C GLY A 224 -32.87 22.99 0.11
N VAL A 225 -32.52 22.90 -1.16
CA VAL A 225 -31.73 21.79 -1.69
C VAL A 225 -30.32 21.83 -1.11
N VAL A 226 -29.73 20.66 -0.87
CA VAL A 226 -28.31 20.52 -0.54
C VAL A 226 -27.66 19.67 -1.60
N ALA A 227 -26.71 20.26 -2.32
CA ALA A 227 -25.87 19.57 -3.28
C ALA A 227 -24.42 19.68 -2.83
N ALA A 228 -23.67 18.59 -2.86
CA ALA A 228 -22.25 18.58 -2.55
C ALA A 228 -21.56 17.53 -3.40
N GLN A 229 -20.29 17.77 -3.70
CA GLN A 229 -19.44 16.82 -4.41
C GLN A 229 -18.07 16.76 -3.73
N THR A 230 -17.51 15.56 -3.70
CA THR A 230 -16.13 15.31 -3.29
C THR A 230 -15.52 14.25 -4.20
N SER A 231 -14.22 14.35 -4.45
CA SER A 231 -13.46 13.21 -4.96
C SER A 231 -12.81 12.46 -3.80
N PHE A 232 -12.56 11.19 -4.04
CA PHE A 232 -11.86 10.33 -3.10
C PHE A 232 -10.80 9.52 -3.83
N GLU A 233 -9.81 9.08 -3.06
CA GLU A 233 -8.69 8.26 -3.50
C GLU A 233 -8.56 7.09 -2.53
N ILE A 234 -8.26 5.91 -3.07
CA ILE A 234 -7.92 4.75 -2.25
C ILE A 234 -6.42 4.82 -1.95
N ALA A 235 -6.10 4.88 -0.67
CA ALA A 235 -4.73 5.00 -0.19
C ALA A 235 -4.39 3.81 0.73
N TYR A 236 -3.09 3.55 0.86
CA TYR A 236 -2.56 2.40 1.58
C TYR A 236 -1.41 2.82 2.50
N HIS A 237 -1.29 2.16 3.65
CA HIS A 237 -0.14 2.34 4.56
C HIS A 237 0.28 1.02 5.23
#